data_AF-A0A2V8TH42-F1
#
_entry.id   AF-A0A2V8TH42-F1
#
_cell.length_a   1.000
_cell.length_b   1.000
_cell.length_c   1.000
_cell.angle_alpha   90.00
_cell.angle_beta   90.00
_cell.angle_gamma   90.00
#
_symmetry.space_group_name_H-M   'P 1'
#
loop_
_entity.id
_entity.type
_entity.pdbx_description
1 polymer ?
#
loop_
_entity_poly.entity_id
_entity_poly.type
_entity_poly.pdbx_seq_one_letter_code
_entity_poly.pdbx_strand_id
1 'polypeptide(L)'
;MFGLGLATKIYVAVDAVDMRKGFDGLYGLVRDQLGQDPLSGYLFLFSNRTRTRLKALVWDGSGLWVCAKRLEKGRFRWPAASEPSAA
;
A
#
# COMPACT_ATOMS: atom_id res chain seq x y z
N MET A 1 -15.28 -6.91 -7.28
CA MET A 1 -14.54 -7.70 -6.27
C MET A 1 -13.07 -7.48 -6.55
N PHE A 2 -12.22 -7.18 -5.56
CA PHE A 2 -10.83 -6.72 -5.74
C PHE A 2 -9.90 -7.63 -6.58
N GLY A 3 -10.35 -8.81 -7.03
CA GLY A 3 -9.55 -9.72 -7.84
C GLY A 3 -8.32 -10.30 -7.13
N LEU A 4 -8.23 -10.14 -5.80
CA LEU A 4 -7.10 -10.64 -5.01
C LEU A 4 -7.14 -12.17 -4.97
N GLY A 5 -6.08 -12.80 -5.49
CA GLY A 5 -5.88 -14.24 -5.48
C GLY A 5 -4.60 -14.63 -4.74
N LEU A 6 -4.34 -15.94 -4.65
CA LEU A 6 -3.17 -16.48 -3.94
C LEU A 6 -1.83 -16.01 -4.53
N ALA A 7 -1.81 -15.66 -5.82
CA ALA A 7 -0.62 -15.17 -6.52
C ALA A 7 -0.53 -13.63 -6.55
N THR A 8 -1.45 -12.90 -5.90
CA THR A 8 -1.40 -11.44 -5.90
C THR A 8 -0.19 -10.94 -5.13
N LYS A 9 0.68 -10.20 -5.82
CA LYS A 9 1.84 -9.57 -5.20
C LYS A 9 1.40 -8.42 -4.29
N ILE A 10 2.02 -8.35 -3.12
CA ILE A 10 1.81 -7.29 -2.15
C ILE A 10 3.11 -6.50 -2.03
N TYR A 11 3.04 -5.21 -2.31
CA TYR A 11 4.13 -4.28 -2.12
C TYR A 11 3.88 -3.43 -0.89
N VAL A 12 4.89 -3.31 -0.04
CA VAL A 12 4.80 -2.53 1.21
C VAL A 12 5.80 -1.38 1.11
N ALA A 13 5.29 -0.15 1.09
CA ALA A 13 6.14 1.03 1.16
C ALA A 13 6.75 1.14 2.57
N VAL A 14 8.06 0.89 2.69
CA VAL A 14 8.75 0.88 3.99
C VAL A 14 8.77 2.28 4.62
N ASP A 15 8.93 3.31 3.79
CA ASP A 15 8.93 4.70 4.22
C ASP A 15 7.53 5.23 4.58
N ALA A 16 7.51 6.17 5.52
CA ALA A 16 6.29 6.81 5.96
C ALA A 16 5.68 7.69 4.86
N VAL A 17 4.39 7.51 4.61
CA VAL A 17 3.65 8.27 3.60
C VAL A 17 2.66 9.23 4.25
N ASP A 18 2.49 10.41 3.64
CA ASP A 18 1.41 11.32 4.00
C ASP A 18 0.04 10.70 3.63
N MET A 19 -0.71 10.31 4.66
CA MET A 19 -2.03 9.68 4.52
C MET A 19 -3.12 10.62 4.02
N ARG A 20 -2.84 11.92 3.80
CA ARG A 20 -3.75 12.83 3.10
C ARG A 20 -3.85 12.54 1.60
N LYS A 21 -2.86 11.84 1.02
CA LYS A 21 -2.88 11.43 -0.38
C LYS A 21 -4.09 10.53 -0.69
N GLY A 22 -4.85 10.91 -1.71
CA GLY A 22 -5.96 10.15 -2.30
C GLY A 22 -5.47 9.23 -3.43
N PHE A 23 -6.33 8.98 -4.41
CA PHE A 23 -6.04 8.12 -5.56
C PHE A 23 -4.76 8.54 -6.31
N ASP A 24 -4.73 9.75 -6.88
CA ASP A 24 -3.61 10.22 -7.71
C ASP A 24 -2.31 10.35 -6.91
N GLY A 25 -2.44 10.78 -5.66
CA GLY A 25 -1.29 10.94 -4.76
C GLY A 25 -0.63 9.60 -4.42
N LEU A 26 -1.42 8.54 -4.23
CA LEU A 26 -0.88 7.19 -3.99
C LEU A 26 -0.45 6.52 -5.29
N TYR A 27 -1.17 6.73 -6.40
CA TYR A 27 -0.79 6.30 -7.74
C TYR A 27 0.62 6.77 -8.10
N GLY A 28 0.89 8.07 -7.90
CA GLY A 28 2.21 8.64 -8.14
C GLY A 28 3.30 8.00 -7.27
N LEU A 29 3.01 7.64 -6.02
CA LEU A 29 3.98 6.95 -5.17
C LEU A 29 4.31 5.55 -5.70
N VAL A 30 3.31 4.80 -6.15
CA VAL A 30 3.54 3.47 -6.74
C VAL A 30 4.44 3.58 -7.98
N ARG A 31 4.12 4.52 -8.87
CA ARG A 31 4.90 4.72 -10.11
C ARG A 31 6.29 5.25 -9.83
N ASP A 32 6.40 6.33 -9.06
CA ASP A 32 7.62 7.13 -8.96
C ASP A 32 8.57 6.63 -7.87
N GLN A 33 8.05 6.02 -6.78
CA GLN A 33 8.88 5.54 -5.67
C GLN A 33 9.04 4.03 -5.65
N LEU A 34 7.96 3.28 -5.87
CA LEU A 34 8.03 1.81 -5.90
C LEU A 34 8.44 1.28 -7.28
N GLY A 35 8.42 2.11 -8.32
CA GLY A 35 8.77 1.72 -9.68
C GLY A 35 7.86 0.62 -10.24
N GLN A 36 6.63 0.53 -9.76
CA GLN A 36 5.65 -0.47 -10.18
C GLN A 36 4.54 0.17 -11.00
N ASP A 37 3.84 -0.65 -11.79
CA ASP A 37 2.61 -0.23 -12.46
C ASP A 37 1.43 -0.21 -11.46
N PRO A 38 0.81 0.95 -11.19
CA PRO A 38 -0.34 1.02 -10.30
C PRO A 38 -1.60 0.30 -10.83
N LEU A 39 -1.64 -0.04 -12.13
CA LEU A 39 -2.75 -0.75 -12.78
C LEU A 39 -2.54 -2.26 -12.87
N SER A 40 -1.43 -2.77 -12.33
CA SER A 40 -1.05 -4.19 -12.36
C SER A 40 -2.00 -5.16 -11.65
N GLY A 41 -2.98 -4.65 -10.89
CA GLY A 41 -3.82 -5.46 -10.01
C GLY A 41 -3.11 -5.94 -8.73
N TYR A 42 -1.91 -5.44 -8.46
CA TYR A 42 -1.19 -5.69 -7.21
C TYR A 42 -1.74 -4.86 -6.06
N LEU A 43 -1.45 -5.29 -4.83
CA LEU A 43 -1.84 -4.58 -3.62
C LEU A 43 -0.66 -3.74 -3.13
N PHE A 44 -0.84 -2.42 -3.04
CA PHE A 44 0.17 -1.50 -2.54
C PHE A 44 -0.22 -0.96 -1.17
N LEU A 45 0.59 -1.25 -0.15
CA LEU A 45 0.35 -0.87 1.24
C LEU A 45 1.24 0.30 1.67
N PHE A 46 0.61 1.28 2.30
CA PHE A 46 1.26 2.48 2.80
C PHE A 46 0.90 2.69 4.27
N SER A 47 1.82 3.24 5.05
CA SER A 47 1.56 3.59 6.45
C SER A 47 2.06 4.99 6.78
N ASN A 48 1.44 5.62 7.79
CA ASN A 48 1.95 6.87 8.35
C ASN A 48 3.19 6.63 9.22
N ARG A 49 3.90 7.73 9.57
CA ARG A 49 5.11 7.67 10.41
C ARG A 49 4.92 6.93 11.74
N THR A 50 3.76 7.11 12.39
CA THR A 50 3.45 6.48 13.67
C THR A 50 2.88 5.06 13.53
N ARG A 51 2.68 4.57 12.30
CA ARG A 51 2.15 3.24 11.97
C ARG A 51 0.78 2.95 12.60
N THR A 52 -0.05 3.97 12.75
CA THR A 52 -1.44 3.84 13.26
C THR A 52 -2.48 3.89 12.14
N ARG A 53 -2.08 4.32 10.94
CA ARG A 53 -2.92 4.39 9.75
C ARG A 53 -2.29 3.58 8.63
N LEU A 54 -3.14 2.91 7.87
CA LEU A 54 -2.77 2.17 6.69
C LEU A 54 -3.70 2.56 5.54
N LYS A 55 -3.15 2.68 4.35
CA LYS A 55 -3.91 2.72 3.10
C LYS A 55 -3.45 1.59 2.18
N ALA A 56 -4.40 0.98 1.49
CA ALA A 56 -4.16 0.02 0.43
C ALA A 56 -4.68 0.58 -0.90
N LEU A 57 -3.84 0.59 -1.93
CA LEU A 57 -4.22 0.93 -3.30
C LEU A 57 -4.25 -0.35 -4.13
N VAL A 58 -5.30 -0.54 -4.94
CA VAL A 58 -5.44 -1.65 -5.88
C VAL A 58 -6.26 -1.22 -7.09
N TRP A 59 -5.89 -1.68 -8.28
CA TRP A 59 -6.70 -1.57 -9.50
C TRP A 59 -7.50 -2.86 -9.69
N ASP A 60 -8.82 -2.77 -9.84
CA ASP A 60 -9.68 -3.97 -9.95
C ASP A 60 -10.00 -4.38 -11.40
N GLY A 61 -9.36 -3.76 -12.39
CA GLY A 61 -9.68 -3.92 -13.82
C GLY A 61 -10.59 -2.83 -14.36
N SER A 62 -11.40 -2.19 -13.52
CA SER A 62 -12.36 -1.14 -13.89
C SER A 62 -12.07 0.21 -13.25
N GLY A 63 -11.47 0.20 -12.05
CA GLY A 63 -11.25 1.40 -11.25
C GLY A 63 -10.16 1.22 -10.20
N LEU A 64 -9.61 2.36 -9.75
CA LEU A 64 -8.73 2.40 -8.58
C LEU A 64 -9.57 2.36 -7.31
N TRP A 65 -9.10 1.55 -6.36
CA TRP A 65 -9.64 1.48 -5.01
C TRP A 65 -8.62 1.93 -4.00
N VAL A 66 -9.08 2.71 -3.01
CA VAL A 66 -8.30 3.05 -1.83
C VAL A 66 -9.05 2.60 -0.59
N CYS A 67 -8.52 1.60 0.11
CA CYS A 67 -9.02 1.19 1.42
C CYS A 67 -8.17 1.82 2.51
N ALA A 68 -8.79 2.39 3.54
CA ALA A 68 -8.09 3.01 4.66
C ALA A 68 -8.46 2.32 5.98
N LYS A 69 -7.47 2.06 6.83
CA LYS A 69 -7.67 1.57 8.20
C LYS A 69 -6.93 2.46 9.19
N ARG A 70 -7.62 2.88 10.25
CA ARG A 70 -7.05 3.55 11.42
C ARG A 70 -7.18 2.63 12.62
N LEU A 71 -6.10 2.47 13.37
CA LEU A 71 -6.13 1.81 14.67
C LEU A 71 -6.51 2.82 15.75
N GLU A 72 -7.48 2.47 16.59
CA GLU A 72 -7.84 3.26 17.77
C GLU A 72 -6.79 3.08 18.90
N LYS A 73 -6.11 1.92 18.93
CA LYS A 73 -5.01 1.64 19.85
C LYS A 73 -3.94 0.77 19.19
N GLY A 74 -2.68 0.98 19.56
CA GLY A 74 -1.54 0.19 19.07
C GLY A 74 -0.97 0.71 17.76
N ARG A 75 -0.11 -0.11 17.13
CA ARG A 75 0.58 0.19 15.88
C ARG A 75 0.62 -1.05 15.00
N PHE A 76 0.56 -0.86 13.69
CA PHE A 76 0.85 -1.91 12.73
C PHE A 76 2.32 -2.31 12.85
N ARG A 77 2.57 -3.62 12.84
CA ARG A 77 3.92 -4.14 12.57
C ARG A 77 4.23 -3.85 11.11
N TRP A 78 5.38 -3.25 10.86
CA TRP A 78 5.76 -2.76 9.54
C TRP A 78 7.22 -3.14 9.29
N PRO A 79 7.54 -3.63 8.08
CA PRO A 79 8.88 -4.08 7.77
C PRO A 79 9.90 -2.95 7.96
N ALA A 80 11.09 -3.31 8.39
CA ALA A 80 12.25 -2.42 8.32
C ALA A 80 12.96 -2.58 6.97
N ALA A 81 13.64 -1.54 6.49
CA ALA A 81 14.37 -1.59 5.22
C ALA A 81 15.46 -2.68 5.17
N SER A 82 15.89 -3.17 6.34
CA SER A 82 16.89 -4.24 6.48
C SER A 82 16.30 -5.63 6.73
N GLU A 83 14.97 -5.78 6.79
CA GLU A 83 14.36 -7.11 6.93
C GLU A 83 14.29 -7.77 5.54
N PRO A 84 14.93 -8.93 5.33
CA PRO A 84 14.79 -9.65 4.07
C PRO A 84 13.32 -10.05 3.89
N SER A 85 12.85 -9.96 2.64
CA SER A 85 11.53 -10.46 2.26
C SER A 85 11.48 -11.94 2.60
N ALA A 86 10.59 -12.32 3.53
CA ALA A 86 10.37 -13.72 3.86
C ALA A 86 9.85 -14.42 2.58
N ALA A 87 10.65 -15.35 2.07
CA ALA A 87 10.36 -16.16 0.90
C ALA A 87 9.18 -17.10 1.14
#